data_AF-A0A1Y4QN58-F1
#
_entry.id   AF-A0A1Y4QN58-F1
#
_cell.length_a   1.000
_cell.length_b   1.000
_cell.length_c   1.000
_cell.angle_alpha   90.00
_cell.angle_beta   90.00
_cell.angle_gamma   90.00
#
_symmetry.space_group_name_H-M   'P 1'
#
loop_
_entity.id
_entity.type
_entity.pdbx_description
1 polymer ?
#
loop_
_entity_poly.entity_id
_entity_poly.type
_entity_poly.pdbx_seq_one_letter_code
_entity_poly.pdbx_strand_id
1 'polypeptide(L)'
;MKKIGKLLFILLLCFGFVGCSNNKSVANITEKFEEKNYNVSYNSGDEPTITISESKDGKDVSQFIAYIKDKKVESIAYIKLPDDSQNYDDMLIGFIYADEKSDSEVNEDTKTAAVSVLKEFNLTIDDLVDYVSEINETEGKALTNKS
;
A
#
# COMPACT_ATOMS: atom_id res chain seq x y z
N MET A 1 8.86 20.37 51.68
CA MET A 1 9.45 19.80 50.44
C MET A 1 8.60 18.64 49.94
N LYS A 2 8.32 18.65 48.63
CA LYS A 2 7.96 17.53 47.73
C LYS A 2 6.73 16.67 48.05
N LYS A 3 5.53 17.17 47.70
CA LYS A 3 4.35 16.34 47.32
C LYS A 3 3.96 16.50 45.84
N ILE A 4 4.86 17.02 45.01
CA ILE A 4 4.67 17.17 43.54
C ILE A 4 4.84 15.83 42.80
N GLY A 5 5.37 14.79 43.45
CA GLY A 5 5.69 13.52 42.79
C GLY A 5 4.50 12.60 42.47
N LYS A 6 3.31 12.82 43.05
CA LYS A 6 2.15 11.93 42.80
C LYS A 6 1.18 12.44 41.73
N LEU A 7 1.20 13.73 41.40
CA LEU A 7 0.31 14.27 40.37
C LEU A 7 0.89 14.14 38.96
N LEU A 8 2.22 14.12 38.82
CA LEU A 8 2.88 13.94 37.51
C LEU A 8 2.73 12.53 36.94
N PHE A 9 2.57 11.51 37.78
CA PHE A 9 2.39 10.12 37.30
C PHE A 9 0.98 9.83 36.77
N ILE A 10 -0.02 10.59 37.20
CA ILE A 10 -1.41 10.43 36.70
C ILE A 10 -1.60 11.17 35.38
N LEU A 11 -0.88 12.27 35.12
CA LEU A 11 -0.90 12.93 33.82
C LEU A 11 -0.18 12.14 32.71
N LEU A 12 0.78 11.27 33.07
CA LEU A 12 1.47 10.38 32.12
C LEU A 12 0.63 9.16 31.72
N LEU A 13 -0.39 8.79 32.49
CA LEU A 13 -1.32 7.70 32.14
C LEU A 13 -2.37 8.13 31.08
N CYS A 14 -2.65 9.42 30.96
CA CYS A 14 -3.55 9.95 29.91
C CYS A 14 -2.89 10.04 28.52
N PHE A 15 -1.56 9.92 28.43
CA PHE A 15 -0.84 9.76 27.16
C PHE A 15 -0.47 8.30 26.87
N GLY A 16 -0.81 7.37 27.77
CA GLY A 16 -0.60 5.93 27.60
C GLY A 16 -1.68 5.20 26.78
N PHE A 17 -2.70 5.91 26.29
CA PHE A 17 -3.82 5.36 25.51
C PHE A 17 -4.02 6.06 24.15
N VAL A 18 -2.96 6.61 23.56
CA VAL A 18 -2.89 6.79 22.08
C VAL A 18 -2.02 5.67 21.50
N GLY A 19 -2.27 4.45 21.98
CA GLY A 19 -1.55 3.22 21.65
C GLY A 19 -2.48 2.22 20.97
N CYS A 20 -2.96 2.58 19.78
CA CYS A 20 -3.32 1.71 18.67
C CYS A 20 -3.74 2.63 17.52
N SER A 21 -2.81 2.83 16.59
CA SER A 21 -3.05 3.56 15.35
C SER A 21 -4.16 2.86 14.56
N ASN A 22 -5.41 3.30 14.72
CA ASN A 22 -6.54 2.99 13.83
C ASN A 22 -6.36 3.56 12.40
N ASN A 23 -5.12 3.84 11.96
CA ASN A 23 -4.82 4.66 10.79
C ASN A 23 -4.37 3.85 9.55
N LYS A 24 -4.42 2.51 9.62
CA LYS A 24 -4.03 1.57 8.55
C LYS A 24 -5.15 0.57 8.20
N SER A 25 -6.42 0.96 8.35
CA SER A 25 -7.51 0.16 7.77
C SER A 25 -7.49 0.25 6.24
N VAL A 26 -8.01 -0.76 5.54
CA VAL A 26 -8.19 -0.70 4.08
C VAL A 26 -8.96 0.55 3.65
N ALA A 27 -10.02 0.93 4.39
CA ALA A 27 -10.79 2.13 4.07
C ALA A 27 -9.92 3.40 4.08
N ASN A 28 -9.12 3.62 5.13
CA ASN A 28 -8.29 4.81 5.26
C ASN A 28 -7.14 4.83 4.24
N ILE A 29 -6.56 3.68 3.92
CA ILE A 29 -5.50 3.58 2.90
C ILE A 29 -6.08 3.86 1.51
N THR A 30 -7.24 3.28 1.20
CA THR A 30 -7.95 3.51 -0.07
C THR A 30 -8.30 4.98 -0.24
N GLU A 31 -8.82 5.64 0.79
CA GLU A 31 -9.14 7.07 0.75
C GLU A 31 -7.91 7.93 0.44
N LYS A 32 -6.76 7.65 1.08
CA LYS A 32 -5.50 8.37 0.78
C LYS A 32 -5.02 8.17 -0.65
N PHE A 33 -5.18 6.97 -1.21
CA PHE A 33 -4.89 6.70 -2.62
C PHE A 33 -5.82 7.53 -3.52
N GLU A 34 -7.14 7.49 -3.27
CA GLU A 34 -8.13 8.25 -4.03
C GLU A 34 -7.87 9.77 -3.99
N GLU A 35 -7.52 10.34 -2.84
CA GLU A 35 -7.15 11.76 -2.67
C GLU A 35 -5.96 12.19 -3.55
N LYS A 36 -5.11 11.24 -3.95
CA LYS A 36 -3.92 11.45 -4.77
C LYS A 36 -4.11 11.03 -6.23
N ASN A 37 -5.36 10.86 -6.67
CA ASN A 37 -5.73 10.40 -8.02
C ASN A 37 -5.29 8.96 -8.33
N TYR A 38 -5.19 8.11 -7.31
CA TYR A 38 -5.07 6.68 -7.52
C TYR A 38 -6.45 6.02 -7.52
N ASN A 39 -6.65 5.06 -8.41
CA ASN A 39 -7.80 4.16 -8.39
C ASN A 39 -7.36 2.79 -7.88
N VAL A 40 -8.18 2.17 -7.02
CA VAL A 40 -7.95 0.81 -6.53
C VAL A 40 -9.03 -0.10 -7.08
N SER A 41 -8.61 -1.20 -7.68
CA SER A 41 -9.51 -2.18 -8.29
C SER A 41 -9.16 -3.60 -7.85
N TYR A 42 -10.19 -4.42 -7.69
CA TYR A 42 -10.10 -5.85 -7.44
C TYR A 42 -10.65 -6.58 -8.67
N ASN A 43 -9.83 -7.42 -9.30
CA ASN A 43 -10.24 -8.27 -10.40
C ASN A 43 -10.37 -9.71 -9.90
N SER A 44 -11.59 -10.23 -9.94
CA SER A 44 -11.89 -11.60 -9.53
C SER A 44 -11.58 -12.58 -10.67
N GLY A 45 -11.10 -13.77 -10.31
CA GLY A 45 -10.77 -14.84 -11.25
C GLY A 45 -10.13 -16.03 -10.55
N ASP A 46 -9.65 -16.99 -11.34
CA ASP A 46 -8.87 -18.13 -10.81
C ASP A 46 -7.55 -17.66 -10.18
N GLU A 47 -6.98 -16.58 -10.72
CA GLU A 47 -5.81 -15.85 -10.20
C GLU A 47 -6.21 -14.38 -9.97
N PRO A 48 -6.73 -14.03 -8.78
CA PRO A 48 -7.15 -12.66 -8.49
C PRO A 48 -5.99 -11.67 -8.56
N THR A 49 -6.31 -10.43 -8.93
CA THR A 49 -5.34 -9.33 -8.90
C THR A 49 -5.93 -8.09 -8.24
N ILE A 50 -5.10 -7.36 -7.52
CA ILE A 50 -5.42 -6.04 -6.99
C ILE A 50 -4.52 -5.02 -7.68
N THR A 51 -5.12 -4.02 -8.31
CA THR A 51 -4.39 -2.98 -9.05
C THR A 51 -4.66 -1.62 -8.42
N ILE A 52 -3.59 -0.89 -8.13
CA ILE A 52 -3.60 0.48 -7.60
C ILE A 52 -2.93 1.38 -8.65
N SER A 53 -3.72 2.12 -9.43
CA SER A 53 -3.26 2.90 -10.59
C SER A 53 -3.31 4.40 -10.32
N GLU A 54 -2.19 5.10 -10.48
CA GLU A 54 -2.16 6.56 -10.57
C GLU A 54 -2.52 6.97 -11.99
N SER A 55 -3.47 7.90 -12.15
CA SER A 55 -3.78 8.49 -13.45
C SER A 55 -3.56 10.02 -13.43
N LYS A 56 -2.97 10.54 -14.51
CA LYS A 56 -2.84 11.98 -14.80
C LYS A 56 -3.41 12.26 -16.17
N ASP A 57 -4.25 13.29 -16.27
CA ASP A 57 -4.92 13.69 -17.53
C ASP A 57 -5.62 12.54 -18.27
N GLY A 58 -6.21 11.61 -17.51
CA GLY A 58 -6.92 10.44 -18.04
C GLY A 58 -6.03 9.31 -18.56
N LYS A 59 -4.72 9.35 -18.28
CA LYS A 59 -3.77 8.29 -18.62
C LYS A 59 -3.11 7.75 -17.36
N ASP A 60 -2.93 6.44 -17.30
CA ASP A 60 -2.16 5.84 -16.21
C ASP A 60 -0.69 6.23 -16.33
N VAL A 61 -0.07 6.54 -15.20
CA VAL A 61 1.34 6.95 -15.11
C VAL A 61 2.14 6.05 -14.19
N SER A 62 1.50 5.44 -13.19
CA SER A 62 2.12 4.42 -12.36
C SER A 62 1.09 3.42 -11.84
N GLN A 63 1.52 2.19 -11.56
CA GLN A 63 0.65 1.13 -11.05
C GLN A 63 1.39 0.22 -10.07
N PHE A 64 0.72 -0.18 -8.99
CA PHE A 64 1.06 -1.36 -8.21
C PHE A 64 0.09 -2.49 -8.58
N ILE A 65 0.61 -3.68 -8.83
CA ILE A 65 -0.19 -4.86 -9.22
C ILE A 65 0.18 -6.01 -8.29
N ALA A 66 -0.75 -6.42 -7.44
CA ALA A 66 -0.60 -7.58 -6.58
C ALA A 66 -1.19 -8.82 -7.26
N TYR A 67 -0.38 -9.87 -7.36
CA TYR A 67 -0.77 -11.17 -7.87
C TYR A 67 -1.11 -12.10 -6.70
N ILE A 68 -2.30 -12.71 -6.74
CA ILE A 68 -2.77 -13.60 -5.69
C ILE A 68 -2.74 -15.05 -6.17
N LYS A 69 -2.12 -15.92 -5.37
CA LYS A 69 -2.09 -17.37 -5.58
C LYS A 69 -2.34 -18.08 -4.27
N ASP A 70 -3.17 -19.13 -4.32
CA ASP A 70 -3.58 -19.89 -3.14
C ASP A 70 -4.10 -19.00 -1.99
N LYS A 71 -4.85 -17.94 -2.37
CA LYS A 71 -5.43 -16.91 -1.47
C LYS A 71 -4.40 -16.06 -0.72
N LYS A 72 -3.15 -16.03 -1.15
CA LYS A 72 -2.08 -15.22 -0.58
C LYS A 72 -1.45 -14.32 -1.64
N VAL A 73 -0.85 -13.23 -1.20
CA VAL A 73 -0.04 -12.38 -2.08
C VAL A 73 1.20 -13.16 -2.49
N GLU A 74 1.30 -13.51 -3.77
CA GLU A 74 2.48 -14.20 -4.31
C GLU A 74 3.58 -13.20 -4.65
N SER A 75 3.22 -12.09 -5.29
CA SER A 75 4.14 -11.01 -5.63
C SER A 75 3.41 -9.70 -5.85
N ILE A 76 4.16 -8.59 -5.80
CA ILE A 76 3.66 -7.26 -6.16
C ILE A 76 4.64 -6.67 -7.17
N ALA A 77 4.13 -6.28 -8.34
CA ALA A 77 4.87 -5.51 -9.33
C ALA A 77 4.60 -4.01 -9.17
N TYR A 78 5.59 -3.20 -9.52
CA TYR A 78 5.42 -1.77 -9.72
C TYR A 78 5.81 -1.41 -11.15
N ILE A 79 4.96 -0.60 -11.78
CA ILE A 79 5.16 -0.07 -13.12
C ILE A 79 5.12 1.45 -13.01
N LYS A 80 6.13 2.12 -13.56
CA LYS A 80 6.13 3.58 -13.75
C LYS A 80 6.40 3.87 -15.20
N LEU A 81 5.46 4.55 -15.84
CA LEU A 81 5.63 5.02 -17.21
C LEU A 81 6.50 6.29 -17.21
N PRO A 82 7.27 6.50 -18.28
CA PRO A 82 8.04 7.73 -18.43
C PRO A 82 7.11 8.93 -18.62
N ASP A 83 7.50 10.08 -18.07
CA ASP A 83 6.76 11.33 -18.27
C ASP A 83 6.78 11.76 -19.76
N ASP A 84 7.90 11.50 -20.44
CA ASP A 84 7.99 11.59 -21.90
C ASP A 84 7.71 10.23 -22.55
N SER A 85 6.54 10.10 -23.17
CA SER A 85 6.12 8.88 -23.89
C SER A 85 7.06 8.43 -25.02
N GLN A 86 8.00 9.27 -25.46
CA GLN A 86 9.01 8.92 -26.47
C GLN A 86 10.30 8.37 -25.84
N ASN A 87 10.49 8.51 -24.52
CA ASN A 87 11.67 8.05 -23.80
C ASN A 87 11.38 6.84 -22.90
N TYR A 88 11.54 5.63 -23.43
CA TYR A 88 11.31 4.40 -22.68
C TYR A 88 12.43 4.05 -21.69
N ASP A 89 13.58 4.74 -21.73
CA ASP A 89 14.71 4.46 -20.83
C ASP A 89 14.35 4.77 -19.37
N ASP A 90 13.39 5.66 -19.13
CA ASP A 90 12.90 6.04 -17.79
C ASP A 90 11.74 5.14 -17.29
N MET A 91 11.32 4.15 -18.08
CA MET A 91 10.29 3.20 -17.67
C MET A 91 10.83 2.24 -16.61
N LEU A 92 10.12 2.12 -15.49
CA LEU A 92 10.42 1.13 -14.46
C LEU A 92 9.36 0.03 -14.49
N ILE A 93 9.81 -1.22 -14.53
CA ILE A 93 8.96 -2.40 -14.42
C ILE A 93 9.72 -3.49 -13.67
N GLY A 94 9.12 -3.99 -12.59
CA GLY A 94 9.72 -5.05 -11.81
C GLY A 94 8.92 -5.40 -10.56
N PHE A 95 9.18 -6.59 -10.03
CA PHE A 95 8.63 -7.00 -8.74
C PHE A 95 9.31 -6.24 -7.61
N ILE A 96 8.51 -5.75 -6.67
CA ILE A 96 8.96 -5.04 -5.46
C ILE A 96 8.80 -5.90 -4.20
N TYR A 97 7.97 -6.94 -4.31
CA TYR A 97 7.72 -7.97 -3.30
C TYR A 97 7.50 -9.31 -3.99
N ALA A 98 8.00 -10.38 -3.37
CA ALA A 98 7.76 -11.76 -3.75
C ALA A 98 7.75 -12.60 -2.47
N ASP A 99 6.76 -13.49 -2.32
CA ASP A 99 6.76 -14.51 -1.27
C ASP A 99 7.96 -15.45 -1.44
N GLU A 100 8.45 -16.06 -0.35
CA GLU A 100 9.61 -16.97 -0.40
C GLU A 100 9.44 -18.15 -1.36
N LYS A 101 8.19 -18.51 -1.67
CA LYS A 101 7.85 -19.61 -2.60
C LYS A 101 7.55 -19.14 -4.02
N SER A 102 7.58 -17.83 -4.27
CA SER A 102 7.37 -17.27 -5.59
C SER A 102 8.62 -17.47 -6.46
N ASP A 103 8.40 -17.70 -7.76
CA ASP A 103 9.47 -17.70 -8.77
C ASP A 103 9.87 -16.27 -9.19
N SER A 104 9.18 -15.24 -8.68
CA SER A 104 9.42 -13.84 -9.01
C SER A 104 10.66 -13.29 -8.30
N GLU A 105 11.54 -12.62 -9.05
CA GLU A 105 12.71 -11.93 -8.50
C GLU A 105 12.44 -10.44 -8.28
N VAL A 106 12.77 -9.96 -7.08
CA VAL A 106 12.62 -8.54 -6.72
C VAL A 106 13.68 -7.70 -7.43
N ASN A 107 13.24 -6.66 -8.13
CA ASN A 107 14.10 -5.67 -8.77
C ASN A 107 14.34 -4.50 -7.80
N GLU A 108 15.56 -4.38 -7.28
CA GLU A 108 15.88 -3.41 -6.21
C GLU A 108 15.77 -1.93 -6.65
N ASP A 109 16.02 -1.62 -7.93
CA ASP A 109 15.86 -0.25 -8.46
C ASP A 109 14.38 0.15 -8.50
N THR A 110 13.53 -0.73 -9.03
CA THR A 110 12.08 -0.56 -9.08
C THR A 110 11.49 -0.49 -7.67
N LYS A 111 11.98 -1.35 -6.76
CA LYS A 111 11.59 -1.34 -5.34
C LYS A 111 11.95 -0.03 -4.66
N THR A 112 13.12 0.52 -4.93
CA THR A 112 13.54 1.83 -4.38
C THR A 112 12.61 2.96 -4.84
N ALA A 113 12.22 2.94 -6.11
CA ALA A 113 11.24 3.89 -6.64
C ALA A 113 9.86 3.72 -5.99
N ALA A 114 9.36 2.48 -5.91
CA ALA A 114 8.10 2.15 -5.25
C ALA A 114 8.06 2.58 -3.78
N VAL A 115 9.13 2.32 -3.02
CA VAL A 115 9.25 2.76 -1.62
C VAL A 115 9.19 4.28 -1.49
N SER A 116 9.73 5.01 -2.45
CA SER A 116 9.66 6.48 -2.45
C SER A 116 8.22 6.97 -2.62
N VAL A 117 7.44 6.32 -3.49
CA VAL A 117 6.00 6.61 -3.65
C VAL A 117 5.20 6.23 -2.39
N LEU A 118 5.40 5.02 -1.85
CA LEU A 118 4.65 4.55 -0.66
C LEU A 118 4.88 5.43 0.57
N LYS A 119 6.06 6.04 0.71
CA LYS A 119 6.35 7.01 1.78
C LYS A 119 5.45 8.25 1.73
N GLU A 120 4.98 8.67 0.56
CA GLU A 120 4.02 9.78 0.43
C GLU A 120 2.67 9.46 1.10
N PHE A 121 2.34 8.17 1.22
CA PHE A 121 1.14 7.65 1.88
C PHE A 121 1.41 7.22 3.34
N ASN A 122 2.65 7.37 3.82
CA ASN A 122 3.12 6.83 5.10
C ASN A 122 2.94 5.30 5.19
N LEU A 123 3.27 4.59 4.10
CA LEU A 123 3.21 3.13 3.98
C LEU A 123 4.60 2.53 3.72
N THR A 124 4.77 1.28 4.16
CA THR A 124 5.86 0.38 3.75
C THR A 124 5.39 -0.61 2.70
N ILE A 125 6.29 -1.46 2.18
CA ILE A 125 5.91 -2.60 1.34
C ILE A 125 5.07 -3.60 2.14
N ASP A 126 5.42 -3.86 3.40
CA ASP A 126 4.62 -4.75 4.26
C ASP A 126 3.21 -4.21 4.47
N ASP A 127 3.06 -2.89 4.66
CA ASP A 127 1.73 -2.26 4.75
C ASP A 127 0.93 -2.42 3.45
N LEU A 128 1.61 -2.38 2.30
CA LEU A 128 0.98 -2.62 1.00
C LEU A 128 0.55 -4.09 0.86
N VAL A 129 1.37 -5.04 1.31
CA VAL A 129 1.05 -6.48 1.33
C VAL A 129 -0.17 -6.75 2.21
N ASP A 130 -0.20 -6.22 3.43
CA ASP A 130 -1.33 -6.35 4.35
C ASP A 130 -2.61 -5.74 3.74
N TYR A 131 -2.49 -4.55 3.14
CA TYR A 131 -3.59 -3.85 2.48
C TYR A 131 -4.22 -4.67 1.35
N VAL A 132 -3.41 -5.20 0.41
CA VAL A 132 -3.93 -6.00 -0.70
C VAL A 132 -4.39 -7.38 -0.26
N SER A 133 -3.82 -7.92 0.83
CA SER A 133 -4.29 -9.17 1.45
C SER A 133 -5.70 -9.01 2.01
N GLU A 134 -5.99 -7.95 2.75
CA GLU A 134 -7.33 -7.70 3.30
C GLU A 134 -8.37 -7.45 2.18
N ILE A 135 -7.99 -6.74 1.11
CA ILE A 135 -8.85 -6.60 -0.08
C ILE A 135 -9.18 -7.97 -0.68
N ASN A 136 -8.18 -8.85 -0.82
CA ASN A 136 -8.38 -10.19 -1.34
C ASN A 136 -9.24 -11.06 -0.42
N GLU A 137 -8.98 -11.06 0.90
CA GLU A 137 -9.74 -11.82 1.89
C GLU A 137 -11.22 -11.44 1.93
N THR A 138 -11.52 -10.18 1.61
CA THR A 138 -12.89 -9.66 1.52
C THR A 138 -13.48 -9.74 0.12
N GLU A 139 -12.77 -10.32 -0.86
CA GLU A 139 -13.16 -10.40 -2.27
C GLU A 139 -13.52 -9.01 -2.85
N GLY A 140 -12.74 -7.99 -2.49
CA GLY A 140 -12.96 -6.60 -2.90
C GLY A 140 -14.03 -5.83 -2.13
N LYS A 141 -14.80 -6.46 -1.23
CA LYS A 141 -15.88 -5.79 -0.49
C LYS A 141 -15.37 -4.66 0.40
N ALA A 142 -14.15 -4.77 0.93
CA ALA A 142 -13.53 -3.72 1.74
C ALA A 142 -13.35 -2.38 1.00
N LEU A 143 -13.31 -2.38 -0.34
CA LEU A 143 -13.24 -1.15 -1.15
C LEU A 143 -14.55 -0.36 -1.20
N THR A 144 -15.68 -1.03 -0.95
CA THR A 144 -17.03 -0.43 -1.05
C THR A 144 -17.59 0.07 0.29
N ASN A 145 -17.04 -0.41 1.40
CA ASN A 145 -17.49 -0.05 2.75
C ASN A 145 -16.79 1.24 3.22
N LYS A 146 -17.17 2.38 2.64
CA LYS A 146 -16.81 3.70 3.20
C LYS A 146 -17.66 3.90 4.47
N SER A 147 -17.04 3.83 5.64
CA SER A 147 -17.70 3.96 6.95
C SER A 147 -18.18 5.37 7.22
#